data_AF-A0A952R1B2-F1
#
_entry.id   AF-A0A952R1B2-F1
#
_cell.length_a   1.000
_cell.length_b   1.000
_cell.length_c   1.000
_cell.angle_alpha   90.00
_cell.angle_beta   90.00
_cell.angle_gamma   90.00
#
_symmetry.space_group_name_H-M   'P 1'
#
loop_
_entity.id
_entity.type
_entity.pdbx_description
1 polymer ?
#
loop_
_entity_poly.entity_id
_entity_poly.type
_entity_poly.pdbx_seq_one_letter_code
_entity_poly.pdbx_strand_id
1 'polypeptide(L)'
;MLSRLLALAVLGGLGVGLVLRIWFGRSRFGVIASLATLPVLVHTVLSLISAFRADVPLTTVLAYVALALGIVVIGALFGRRNVDSRPWLSAFTPLISTAVYSATALVLISLALRSAGLVFDVLATTGMVTGTIFLCCVLVPFAPPAFSLSGGLLRGRRE
;
A
#
# COMPACT_ATOMS: atom_id res chain seq x y z
N MET A 1 19.18 -12.47 -2.92
CA MET A 1 17.81 -13.04 -2.78
C MET A 1 16.73 -11.97 -2.84
N LEU A 2 16.86 -10.85 -2.10
CA LEU A 2 15.89 -9.75 -2.10
C LEU A 2 15.56 -9.20 -3.51
N SER A 3 16.57 -8.96 -4.36
CA SER A 3 16.37 -8.48 -5.73
C SER A 3 15.48 -9.40 -6.58
N ARG A 4 15.61 -10.74 -6.39
CA ARG A 4 14.77 -11.73 -7.09
C ARG A 4 13.33 -11.69 -6.58
N LEU A 5 13.13 -11.55 -5.27
CA LEU A 5 11.79 -11.41 -4.68
C LEU A 5 11.10 -10.13 -5.18
N LEU A 6 11.80 -9.01 -5.22
CA LEU A 6 11.28 -7.76 -5.75
C LEU A 6 10.94 -7.87 -7.24
N ALA A 7 11.82 -8.49 -8.04
CA ALA A 7 11.54 -8.72 -9.46
C ALA A 7 10.27 -9.57 -9.65
N LEU A 8 10.11 -10.65 -8.87
CA LEU A 8 8.91 -11.49 -8.90
C LEU A 8 7.66 -10.72 -8.44
N ALA A 9 7.77 -9.89 -7.40
CA ALA A 9 6.67 -9.06 -6.93
C ALA A 9 6.22 -8.06 -8.00
N VAL A 10 7.16 -7.43 -8.70
CA VAL A 10 6.87 -6.47 -9.78
C VAL A 10 6.25 -7.18 -10.98
N LEU A 11 6.90 -8.22 -11.51
CA LEU A 11 6.43 -8.93 -12.71
C LEU A 11 5.11 -9.66 -12.46
N GLY A 12 5.01 -10.36 -11.32
CA GLY A 12 3.79 -11.03 -10.89
C GLY A 12 2.65 -10.04 -10.64
N GLY A 13 2.94 -8.91 -9.99
CA GLY A 13 1.96 -7.87 -9.72
C GLY A 13 1.41 -7.27 -11.01
N LEU A 14 2.28 -6.91 -11.96
CA LEU A 14 1.87 -6.40 -13.27
C LEU A 14 1.03 -7.42 -14.05
N GLY A 15 1.45 -8.69 -14.06
CA GLY A 15 0.72 -9.76 -14.73
C GLY A 15 -0.68 -9.97 -14.14
N VAL A 16 -0.77 -10.08 -12.81
CA VAL A 16 -2.06 -10.21 -12.10
C VAL A 16 -2.93 -8.98 -12.32
N GLY A 17 -2.36 -7.78 -12.24
CA GLY A 17 -3.06 -6.53 -12.52
C GLY A 17 -3.67 -6.47 -13.92
N LEU A 18 -2.94 -6.96 -14.92
CA LEU A 18 -3.42 -7.03 -16.30
C LEU A 18 -4.59 -8.01 -16.44
N VAL A 19 -4.49 -9.20 -15.84
CA VAL A 19 -5.58 -10.19 -15.81
C VAL A 19 -6.81 -9.62 -15.10
N LEU A 20 -6.64 -9.04 -13.91
CA LEU A 20 -7.73 -8.43 -13.14
C LEU A 20 -8.39 -7.28 -13.90
N ARG A 21 -7.60 -6.47 -14.62
CA ARG A 21 -8.14 -5.38 -15.45
C ARG A 21 -9.00 -5.92 -16.59
N ILE A 22 -8.58 -7.01 -17.24
CA ILE A 22 -9.35 -7.64 -18.32
C ILE A 22 -10.67 -8.21 -17.79
N TRP A 23 -10.63 -8.86 -16.62
CA TRP A 23 -11.80 -9.54 -16.05
C TRP A 23 -12.80 -8.59 -15.39
N PHE A 24 -12.33 -7.62 -14.61
CA PHE A 24 -13.17 -6.76 -13.78
C PHE A 24 -13.38 -5.35 -14.36
N GLY A 25 -12.60 -4.97 -15.38
CA GLY A 25 -12.62 -3.63 -15.93
C GLY A 25 -12.16 -2.55 -14.95
N ARG A 26 -12.36 -1.27 -15.29
CA ARG A 26 -11.91 -0.13 -14.47
C ARG A 26 -12.84 0.20 -13.29
N SER A 27 -14.09 -0.26 -13.32
CA SER A 27 -15.11 0.07 -12.30
C SER A 27 -14.73 -0.43 -10.90
N ARG A 28 -13.88 -1.46 -10.81
CA ARG A 28 -13.41 -2.02 -9.53
C ARG A 28 -12.10 -1.42 -9.02
N PHE A 29 -11.47 -0.50 -9.76
CA PHE A 29 -10.16 0.04 -9.39
C PHE A 29 -10.17 0.65 -7.98
N GLY A 30 -11.19 1.43 -7.61
CA GLY A 30 -11.28 2.04 -6.28
C GLY A 30 -11.36 1.01 -5.14
N VAL A 31 -12.02 -0.13 -5.36
CA VAL A 31 -12.09 -1.22 -4.37
C VAL A 31 -10.73 -1.90 -4.25
N ILE A 32 -10.11 -2.25 -5.38
CA ILE A 32 -8.79 -2.92 -5.38
C ILE A 32 -7.74 -1.99 -4.76
N ALA A 33 -7.78 -0.68 -5.04
CA ALA A 33 -6.89 0.30 -4.43
C ALA A 33 -7.07 0.43 -2.92
N SER A 34 -8.31 0.31 -2.43
CA SER A 34 -8.61 0.28 -0.99
C SER A 34 -8.05 -0.99 -0.34
N LEU A 35 -8.31 -2.15 -0.94
CA LEU A 35 -7.81 -3.44 -0.46
C LEU A 35 -6.28 -3.56 -0.54
N ALA A 36 -5.65 -2.79 -1.40
CA ALA A 36 -4.19 -2.80 -1.51
C ALA A 36 -3.48 -2.26 -0.24
N THR A 37 -4.21 -1.65 0.70
CA THR A 37 -3.69 -1.25 2.02
C THR A 37 -3.65 -2.38 3.06
N LEU A 38 -4.23 -3.55 2.74
CA LEU A 38 -4.28 -4.71 3.65
C LEU A 38 -2.93 -5.19 4.22
N PRO A 39 -1.79 -5.16 3.50
CA PRO A 39 -0.51 -5.58 4.08
C PRO A 39 -0.16 -4.82 5.37
N VAL A 40 -0.52 -3.53 5.46
CA VAL A 40 -0.32 -2.73 6.67
C VAL A 40 -1.16 -3.26 7.83
N LEU A 41 -2.42 -3.65 7.59
CA LEU A 41 -3.26 -4.27 8.61
C LEU A 41 -2.72 -5.62 9.08
N VAL A 42 -2.31 -6.49 8.14
CA VAL A 42 -1.73 -7.79 8.48
C VAL A 42 -0.48 -7.61 9.33
N HIS A 43 0.41 -6.71 8.92
CA HIS A 43 1.59 -6.37 9.69
C HIS A 43 1.24 -5.81 11.07
N THR A 44 0.18 -4.99 11.16
CA THR A 44 -0.30 -4.45 12.44
C THR A 44 -0.73 -5.54 13.40
N VAL A 45 -1.50 -6.53 12.92
CA VAL A 45 -1.92 -7.68 13.72
C VAL A 45 -0.71 -8.50 14.19
N LEU A 46 0.25 -8.78 13.30
CA LEU A 46 1.47 -9.51 13.67
C LEU A 46 2.29 -8.76 14.74
N SER A 47 2.43 -7.44 14.58
CA SER A 47 3.13 -6.60 15.55
C SER A 47 2.43 -6.54 16.89
N LEU A 48 1.08 -6.56 16.90
CA LEU A 48 0.29 -6.63 18.13
C LEU A 48 0.56 -7.92 18.90
N ILE A 49 0.61 -9.06 18.22
CA ILE A 49 0.91 -10.34 18.86
C ILE A 49 2.28 -10.27 19.55
N SER A 50 3.28 -9.70 18.90
CA SER A 50 4.61 -9.50 19.49
C SER A 50 4.58 -8.52 20.66
N ALA A 51 3.82 -7.43 20.55
CA ALA A 51 3.70 -6.41 21.60
C ALA A 51 3.04 -6.97 22.87
N PHE A 52 1.98 -7.78 22.72
CA PHE A 52 1.33 -8.44 23.86
C PHE A 52 2.24 -9.48 24.52
N ARG A 53 3.06 -10.20 23.74
CA ARG A 53 4.06 -11.14 24.28
C ARG A 53 5.21 -10.45 25.03
N ALA A 54 5.43 -9.17 24.78
CA ALA A 54 6.47 -8.36 25.41
C ALA A 54 5.95 -7.46 26.54
N ASP A 55 4.68 -7.64 26.94
CA ASP A 55 4.02 -6.82 27.95
C ASP A 55 4.13 -5.30 27.69
N VAL A 56 4.07 -4.91 26.40
CA VAL A 56 4.11 -3.48 26.02
C VAL A 56 2.92 -2.76 26.64
N PRO A 57 3.11 -1.54 27.22
CA PRO A 57 2.02 -0.79 27.82
C PRO A 57 0.83 -0.61 26.89
N LEU A 58 -0.38 -0.84 27.42
CA LEU A 58 -1.63 -0.79 26.66
C LEU A 58 -1.83 0.57 25.96
N THR A 59 -1.41 1.67 26.58
CA THR A 59 -1.47 3.02 25.98
C THR A 59 -0.66 3.11 24.69
N THR A 60 0.54 2.54 24.65
CA THR A 60 1.39 2.48 23.45
C THR A 60 0.77 1.59 22.38
N VAL A 61 0.21 0.45 22.77
CA VAL A 61 -0.51 -0.45 21.87
C VAL A 61 -1.70 0.26 21.23
N LEU A 62 -2.53 0.95 22.02
CA LEU A 62 -3.68 1.70 21.51
C LEU A 62 -3.27 2.84 20.58
N ALA A 63 -2.23 3.60 20.92
CA ALA A 63 -1.70 4.66 20.07
C ALA A 63 -1.19 4.11 18.71
N TYR A 64 -0.48 2.99 18.75
CA TYR A 64 0.00 2.29 17.56
C TYR A 64 -1.17 1.82 16.67
N VAL A 65 -2.17 1.15 17.26
CA VAL A 65 -3.34 0.66 16.51
C VAL A 65 -4.14 1.82 15.92
N ALA A 66 -4.41 2.87 16.71
CA ALA A 66 -5.14 4.03 16.24
C ALA A 66 -4.43 4.69 15.04
N LEU A 67 -3.11 4.84 15.11
CA LEU A 67 -2.32 5.41 14.02
C LEU A 67 -2.30 4.51 12.77
N ALA A 68 -2.10 3.21 12.95
CA ALA A 68 -2.11 2.24 11.85
C ALA A 68 -3.47 2.20 11.14
N LEU A 69 -4.56 2.12 11.91
CA LEU A 69 -5.93 2.16 11.38
C LEU A 69 -6.23 3.49 10.69
N GLY A 70 -5.81 4.61 11.29
CA GLY A 70 -5.95 5.93 10.68
C GLY A 70 -5.28 6.01 9.31
N ILE A 71 -4.04 5.54 9.19
CA ILE A 71 -3.30 5.51 7.92
C ILE A 71 -4.01 4.62 6.89
N VAL A 72 -4.46 3.44 7.29
CA VAL A 72 -5.18 2.51 6.40
C VAL A 72 -6.49 3.10 5.91
N VAL A 73 -7.30 3.68 6.80
CA VAL A 73 -8.59 4.27 6.47
C VAL A 73 -8.40 5.49 5.57
N ILE A 74 -7.48 6.40 5.92
CA ILE A 74 -7.19 7.60 5.12
C ILE A 74 -6.64 7.18 3.76
N GLY A 75 -5.70 6.24 3.71
CA GLY A 75 -5.14 5.70 2.47
C GLY A 75 -6.21 5.07 1.58
N ALA A 76 -7.08 4.22 2.14
CA ALA A 76 -8.16 3.59 1.39
C ALA A 76 -9.17 4.62 0.83
N LEU A 77 -9.59 5.60 1.65
CA LEU A 77 -10.49 6.66 1.22
C LEU A 77 -9.84 7.55 0.14
N PHE A 78 -8.56 7.88 0.31
CA PHE A 78 -7.80 8.68 -0.63
C PHE A 78 -7.62 7.97 -1.97
N GLY A 79 -7.22 6.70 -1.93
CA GLY A 79 -7.07 5.88 -3.13
C GLY A 79 -8.39 5.72 -3.87
N ARG A 80 -9.50 5.49 -3.15
CA ARG A 80 -10.83 5.38 -3.77
C ARG A 80 -11.32 6.68 -4.39
N ARG A 81 -11.17 7.82 -3.71
CA ARG A 81 -11.68 9.12 -4.18
C ARG A 81 -10.93 9.67 -5.38
N ASN A 82 -9.66 9.31 -5.55
CA ASN A 82 -8.81 9.87 -6.58
C ASN A 82 -8.68 8.98 -7.81
N VAL A 83 -9.42 7.87 -7.91
CA VAL A 83 -9.31 6.93 -9.04
C VAL A 83 -9.60 7.62 -10.39
N ASP A 84 -10.60 8.50 -10.43
CA ASP A 84 -11.03 9.14 -11.67
C ASP A 84 -10.20 10.39 -12.00
N SER A 85 -9.84 11.18 -10.98
CA SER A 85 -9.13 12.46 -11.15
C SER A 85 -7.61 12.32 -11.18
N ARG A 86 -7.05 11.43 -10.35
CA ARG A 86 -5.59 11.21 -10.18
C ARG A 86 -5.29 9.70 -10.06
N PRO A 87 -5.50 8.93 -11.13
CA PRO A 87 -5.40 7.47 -11.12
C PRO A 87 -4.01 6.94 -10.75
N TRP A 88 -2.95 7.62 -11.19
CA TRP A 88 -1.58 7.27 -10.82
C TRP A 88 -1.33 7.43 -9.32
N LEU A 89 -1.85 8.51 -8.74
CA LEU A 89 -1.75 8.74 -7.30
C LEU A 89 -2.50 7.65 -6.51
N SER A 90 -3.66 7.22 -7.01
CA SER A 90 -4.43 6.12 -6.43
C SER A 90 -3.68 4.78 -6.50
N ALA A 91 -2.99 4.50 -7.61
CA ALA A 91 -2.17 3.28 -7.76
C ALA A 91 -0.99 3.24 -6.78
N PHE A 92 -0.38 4.39 -6.47
CA PHE A 92 0.73 4.50 -5.51
C PHE A 92 0.30 4.73 -4.06
N THR A 93 -0.99 4.90 -3.79
CA THR A 93 -1.50 5.15 -2.43
C THR A 93 -1.11 4.06 -1.42
N PRO A 94 -1.12 2.76 -1.75
CA PRO A 94 -0.65 1.72 -0.84
C PRO A 94 0.82 1.89 -0.44
N LEU A 95 1.68 2.28 -1.39
CA LEU A 95 3.08 2.53 -1.15
C LEU A 95 3.29 3.76 -0.27
N ILE A 96 2.57 4.85 -0.54
CA ILE A 96 2.59 6.07 0.28
C ILE A 96 2.13 5.76 1.71
N SER A 97 1.03 5.02 1.86
CA SER A 97 0.49 4.62 3.17
C SER A 97 1.49 3.75 3.94
N THR A 98 2.14 2.81 3.25
CA THR A 98 3.19 1.96 3.85
C THR A 98 4.40 2.79 4.27
N ALA A 99 4.81 3.78 3.48
CA ALA A 99 5.90 4.68 3.84
C ALA A 99 5.57 5.53 5.07
N VAL A 100 4.37 6.12 5.14
CA VAL A 100 3.90 6.89 6.30
C VAL A 100 3.80 6.00 7.53
N TYR A 101 3.24 4.79 7.39
CA TYR A 101 3.17 3.80 8.46
C TYR A 101 4.56 3.43 8.99
N SER A 102 5.52 3.17 8.09
CA SER A 102 6.90 2.85 8.44
C SER A 102 7.62 4.01 9.14
N ALA A 103 7.33 5.25 8.78
CA ALA A 103 7.95 6.42 9.39
C ALA A 103 7.37 6.77 10.77
N THR A 104 6.16 6.29 11.09
CA THR A 104 5.40 6.73 12.27
C THR A 104 5.05 5.56 13.19
N ALA A 105 4.01 4.80 12.86
CA ALA A 105 3.50 3.68 13.65
C ALA A 105 4.57 2.60 13.88
N LEU A 106 5.35 2.28 12.85
CA LEU A 106 6.40 1.28 12.93
C LEU A 106 7.52 1.71 13.88
N VAL A 107 7.93 2.98 13.83
CA VAL A 107 8.95 3.53 14.74
C VAL A 107 8.46 3.46 16.18
N LEU A 108 7.21 3.88 16.43
CA LEU A 108 6.60 3.85 17.77
C LEU A 108 6.64 2.43 18.37
N ILE A 109 6.15 1.42 17.64
CA ILE A 109 6.10 0.05 18.15
C ILE A 109 7.50 -0.59 18.25
N SER A 110 8.40 -0.25 17.33
CA SER A 110 9.79 -0.76 17.35
C SER A 110 10.55 -0.26 18.57
N LEU A 111 10.38 1.02 18.94
CA LEU A 111 10.99 1.58 20.15
C LEU A 111 10.44 0.91 21.42
N ALA A 112 9.13 0.67 21.47
CA ALA A 112 8.49 0.01 22.59
C ALA A 112 8.96 -1.46 22.75
N LEU A 113 9.02 -2.22 21.65
CA LEU A 113 9.54 -3.59 21.66
C LEU A 113 11.01 -3.64 22.06
N ARG A 114 11.81 -2.67 21.60
CA ARG A 114 13.23 -2.57 21.95
C ARG A 114 13.42 -2.29 23.44
N SER A 115 12.58 -1.45 24.05
CA SER A 115 12.61 -1.24 25.51
C SER A 115 12.24 -2.49 26.31
N ALA A 116 11.50 -3.42 25.71
CA ALA A 116 11.17 -4.72 26.29
C ALA A 116 12.19 -5.83 25.94
N GLY A 117 13.33 -5.48 25.31
CA GLY A 117 14.38 -6.44 24.94
C GLY A 117 14.06 -7.33 23.74
N LEU A 118 12.96 -7.09 23.03
CA LEU A 118 12.61 -7.82 21.81
C LEU A 118 13.15 -7.12 20.55
N VAL A 119 13.52 -7.95 19.57
CA VAL A 119 13.92 -7.49 18.25
C VAL A 119 12.73 -7.47 17.32
N PHE A 120 12.71 -6.46 16.45
CA PHE A 120 11.67 -6.26 15.47
C PHE A 120 11.69 -7.34 14.36
N ASP A 121 10.51 -7.83 13.97
CA ASP A 121 10.40 -8.93 12.99
C ASP A 121 10.67 -8.44 11.56
N VAL A 122 11.88 -8.74 11.08
CA VAL A 122 12.34 -8.40 9.72
C VAL A 122 11.53 -9.13 8.65
N LEU A 123 11.06 -10.36 8.91
CA LEU A 123 10.30 -11.14 7.93
C LEU A 123 8.91 -10.53 7.73
N ALA A 124 8.20 -10.22 8.81
CA ALA A 124 6.90 -9.55 8.73
C ALA A 124 7.00 -8.21 7.97
N THR A 125 8.02 -7.42 8.28
CA THR A 125 8.28 -6.13 7.63
C THR A 125 8.60 -6.27 6.15
N THR A 126 9.48 -7.22 5.80
CA THR A 126 9.83 -7.51 4.41
C THR A 126 8.62 -8.00 3.63
N GLY A 127 7.78 -8.83 4.25
CA GLY A 127 6.53 -9.31 3.68
C GLY A 127 5.54 -8.18 3.41
N MET A 128 5.37 -7.26 4.36
CA MET A 128 4.55 -6.05 4.18
C MET A 128 5.04 -5.22 2.99
N VAL A 129 6.33 -4.85 2.96
CA VAL A 129 6.90 -4.00 1.90
C VAL A 129 6.77 -4.68 0.54
N THR A 130 7.15 -5.95 0.44
CA THR A 130 7.09 -6.71 -0.82
C THR A 130 5.64 -6.88 -1.29
N GLY A 131 4.71 -7.18 -0.37
CA GLY A 131 3.28 -7.28 -0.65
C GLY A 131 2.68 -5.95 -1.12
N THR A 132 3.05 -4.84 -0.49
CA THR A 132 2.64 -3.50 -0.95
C THR A 132 3.17 -3.19 -2.35
N ILE A 133 4.45 -3.48 -2.63
CA ILE A 133 5.03 -3.28 -3.97
C ILE A 133 4.26 -4.10 -5.02
N PHE A 134 4.03 -5.39 -4.74
CA PHE A 134 3.23 -6.26 -5.59
C PHE A 134 1.85 -5.65 -5.86
N LEU A 135 1.14 -5.20 -4.83
CA LEU A 135 -0.20 -4.63 -4.97
C LEU A 135 -0.19 -3.28 -5.72
N CYS A 136 0.82 -2.44 -5.52
CA CYS A 136 1.00 -1.25 -6.36
C CYS A 136 1.16 -1.63 -7.84
N CYS A 137 1.99 -2.64 -8.14
CA CYS A 137 2.15 -3.15 -9.50
C CYS A 137 0.83 -3.73 -10.06
N VAL A 138 0.00 -4.38 -9.23
CA VAL A 138 -1.35 -4.83 -9.61
C VAL A 138 -2.25 -3.66 -10.02
N LEU A 139 -2.11 -2.50 -9.37
CA LEU A 139 -2.92 -1.32 -9.65
C LEU A 139 -2.46 -0.54 -10.89
N VAL A 140 -1.17 -0.62 -11.26
CA VAL A 140 -0.60 0.13 -12.40
C VAL A 140 -1.39 -0.07 -13.70
N PRO A 141 -1.74 -1.29 -14.13
CA PRO A 141 -2.54 -1.50 -15.33
C PRO A 141 -3.89 -0.77 -15.34
N PHE A 142 -4.49 -0.49 -14.17
CA PHE A 142 -5.76 0.22 -14.08
C PHE A 142 -5.62 1.73 -14.29
N ALA A 143 -4.43 2.30 -14.11
CA ALA A 143 -4.18 3.71 -14.40
C ALA A 143 -4.25 3.96 -15.92
N PRO A 144 -4.92 5.04 -16.38
CA PRO A 144 -4.91 5.40 -17.78
C PRO A 144 -3.52 5.89 -18.19
N PRO A 145 -3.12 5.68 -19.46
CA PRO A 145 -1.84 6.16 -19.96
C PRO A 145 -1.76 7.68 -19.82
N ALA A 146 -0.62 8.18 -19.34
CA ALA A 146 -0.36 9.62 -19.19
C ALA A 146 -0.41 10.39 -20.53
N PHE A 147 -0.34 9.68 -21.66
CA PHE A 147 -0.40 10.22 -23.01
C PHE A 147 -1.84 10.29 -23.53
N SER A 148 -2.63 11.24 -23.00
CA SER A 148 -3.79 11.82 -23.68
C SER A 148 -3.48 13.25 -24.13
N LEU A 149 -2.23 13.53 -24.51
CA LEU A 149 -1.79 14.83 -25.04
C LEU A 149 -2.04 14.96 -26.57
N SER A 150 -2.51 13.91 -27.24
CA SER A 150 -2.76 13.92 -28.70
C SER A 150 -4.11 14.52 -29.10
N GLY A 151 -5.02 14.81 -28.17
CA GLY A 151 -6.33 15.41 -28.47
C GLY A 151 -6.30 16.91 -28.79
N GLY A 152 -5.22 17.62 -28.43
CA GLY A 152 -5.11 19.07 -28.63
C GLY A 152 -4.58 19.47 -30.01
N LEU A 153 -3.72 18.65 -30.63
CA LEU A 153 -3.05 19.00 -31.90
C LEU A 153 -3.90 18.73 -33.15
N LEU A 154 -5.00 17.97 -33.03
CA LEU A 154 -5.91 17.71 -34.16
C LEU A 154 -7.11 18.67 -34.22
N ARG A 155 -7.29 19.55 -33.23
CA ARG A 155 -8.41 20.51 -33.19
C ARG A 155 -8.10 21.86 -33.85
N GLY A 156 -6.84 22.13 -34.17
CA GLY A 156 -6.40 23.39 -34.81
C GLY A 156 -6.19 23.32 -36.33
N ARG A 157 -6.70 22.30 -37.02
CA ARG A 157 -6.51 22.12 -38.48
C ARG A 157 -7.80 22.18 -39.31
N ARG A 158 -8.88 22.71 -38.72
CA ARG A 158 -10.16 22.95 -39.40
C ARG A 158 -10.69 24.34 -39.09
N GLU A 159 -9.92 25.35 -39.47
CA GLU A 159 -10.44 26.70 -39.74
C GLU A 159 -9.81 27.20 -41.03
#